data_AF-A0A7Z0SEJ7-F1
#
_entry.id   AF-A0A7Z0SEJ7-F1
#
_cell.length_a   1.000
_cell.length_b   1.000
_cell.length_c   1.000
_cell.angle_alpha   90.00
_cell.angle_beta   90.00
_cell.angle_gamma   90.00
#
_symmetry.space_group_name_H-M   'P 1'
#
loop_
_entity.id
_entity.type
_entity.pdbx_description
1 polymer ?
#
loop_
_entity_poly.entity_id
_entity_poly.type
_entity_poly.pdbx_seq_one_letter_code
_entity_poly.pdbx_strand_id
1 'polypeptide(L)'
;MNGWPLPQKIQIDRGRFENALIQRCQKLGIDFQDSCKIKDFTLGKNDHQIKLLKNDQEISLRSKWLIDASGRMSLLKRKLKLAKPAYHDVNASWFRINHQFKVDDWASDQGWQDRVQKPRWLSTNHLLGKGYWVWIIPLASGATSIGIVADPPPPHAEI
;
A
#
# COMPACT_ATOMS: atom_id res chain seq x y z
N MET A 1 -26.62 15.71 -3.18
CA MET A 1 -25.27 15.19 -3.53
C MET A 1 -24.43 16.40 -3.91
N ASN A 2 -23.52 16.82 -3.04
CA ASN A 2 -22.75 18.06 -3.26
C ASN A 2 -21.66 17.81 -4.32
N GLY A 3 -21.71 18.61 -5.38
CA GLY A 3 -20.84 18.55 -6.56
C GLY A 3 -19.39 18.91 -6.24
N TRP A 4 -18.65 17.96 -5.69
CA TRP A 4 -17.20 18.02 -5.71
C TRP A 4 -16.74 17.79 -7.15
N PRO A 5 -15.92 18.69 -7.76
CA PRO A 5 -15.29 18.37 -9.02
C PRO A 5 -14.51 17.07 -8.86
N LEU A 6 -14.69 16.13 -9.79
CA LEU A 6 -13.95 14.87 -9.77
C LEU A 6 -12.45 15.21 -9.69
N PRO A 7 -11.74 14.81 -8.63
CA PRO A 7 -10.34 15.12 -8.53
C PRO A 7 -9.61 14.40 -9.66
N GLN A 8 -8.68 15.08 -10.34
CA GLN A 8 -7.89 14.48 -11.44
C GLN A 8 -7.11 13.22 -10.99
N LYS A 9 -6.88 13.07 -9.68
CA LYS A 9 -6.28 11.89 -9.03
C LYS A 9 -6.96 11.65 -7.68
N ILE A 10 -7.21 10.39 -7.32
CA ILE A 10 -7.89 10.02 -6.07
C ILE A 10 -6.88 9.43 -5.09
N GLN A 11 -6.92 9.87 -3.84
CA GLN A 11 -6.21 9.23 -2.73
C GLN A 11 -7.01 8.03 -2.23
N ILE A 12 -6.38 6.86 -2.20
CA ILE A 12 -7.09 5.60 -1.96
C ILE A 12 -6.98 5.20 -0.49
N ASP A 13 -8.13 5.09 0.16
CA ASP A 13 -8.21 4.32 1.40
C ASP A 13 -8.19 2.81 1.07
N ARG A 14 -6.99 2.22 1.16
CA ARG A 14 -6.71 0.86 0.68
C ARG A 14 -7.68 -0.20 1.17
N GLY A 15 -8.02 -0.22 2.47
CA GLY A 15 -8.93 -1.23 3.01
C GLY A 15 -10.32 -1.14 2.39
N ARG A 16 -10.87 0.08 2.22
CA ARG A 16 -12.17 0.28 1.58
C ARG A 16 -12.13 -0.11 0.10
N PHE A 17 -11.06 0.27 -0.59
CA PHE A 17 -10.89 -0.02 -2.01
C PHE A 17 -10.73 -1.52 -2.28
N GLU A 18 -9.88 -2.21 -1.52
CA GLU A 18 -9.65 -3.65 -1.65
C GLU A 18 -10.92 -4.45 -1.35
N ASN A 19 -11.66 -4.08 -0.31
CA ASN A 19 -12.96 -4.71 -0.02
C ASN A 19 -13.95 -4.53 -1.18
N ALA A 20 -14.00 -3.34 -1.79
CA ALA A 20 -14.85 -3.09 -2.96
C ALA A 20 -14.42 -3.93 -4.18
N LEU A 21 -13.10 -4.10 -4.39
CA LEU A 21 -12.58 -4.97 -5.45
C LEU A 21 -12.95 -6.44 -5.22
N ILE A 22 -12.82 -6.93 -3.99
CA ILE A 22 -13.22 -8.31 -3.63
C ILE A 22 -14.70 -8.52 -3.92
N GLN A 23 -15.57 -7.61 -3.49
CA GLN A 23 -17.00 -7.66 -3.79
C GLN A 23 -17.27 -7.66 -5.30
N ARG A 24 -16.50 -6.89 -6.07
CA ARG A 24 -16.62 -6.88 -7.53
C ARG A 24 -16.20 -8.22 -8.14
N CYS A 25 -15.11 -8.82 -7.68
CA CYS A 25 -14.66 -10.15 -8.12
C CYS A 25 -15.71 -11.22 -7.85
N GLN A 26 -16.28 -11.24 -6.64
CA GLN A 26 -17.34 -12.17 -6.27
C GLN A 26 -18.60 -11.99 -7.14
N LYS A 27 -19.00 -10.75 -7.42
CA LYS A 27 -20.11 -10.45 -8.36
C LYS A 27 -19.85 -10.92 -9.79
N LEU A 28 -18.59 -11.09 -10.18
CA LEU A 28 -18.19 -11.64 -11.47
C LEU A 28 -18.07 -13.18 -11.44
N GLY A 29 -18.42 -13.82 -10.33
CA GLY A 29 -18.35 -15.28 -10.18
C GLY A 29 -16.95 -15.81 -9.88
N ILE A 30 -15.99 -14.95 -9.51
CA ILE A 30 -14.66 -15.38 -9.09
C ILE A 30 -14.77 -16.02 -7.70
N ASP A 31 -14.26 -17.24 -7.58
CA ASP A 31 -14.11 -17.90 -6.29
C ASP A 31 -13.02 -17.20 -5.47
N PHE A 32 -13.45 -16.46 -4.45
CA PHE A 32 -12.57 -15.72 -3.55
C PHE A 32 -12.55 -16.41 -2.18
N GLN A 33 -11.34 -16.78 -1.74
CA GLN A 33 -11.09 -17.51 -0.51
C GLN A 33 -10.18 -16.68 0.41
N ASP A 34 -10.74 -16.15 1.50
CA ASP A 34 -10.00 -15.44 2.54
C ASP A 34 -9.57 -16.38 3.67
N SER A 35 -8.85 -15.83 4.66
CA SER A 35 -8.37 -16.57 5.83
C SER A 35 -7.60 -17.86 5.49
N CYS A 36 -6.94 -17.85 4.33
CA CYS A 36 -6.14 -18.95 3.81
C CYS A 36 -4.65 -18.67 4.02
N LYS A 37 -3.92 -19.64 4.57
CA LYS A 37 -2.46 -19.60 4.68
C LYS A 37 -1.85 -20.59 3.71
N ILE A 38 -1.13 -20.11 2.70
CA ILE A 38 -0.36 -20.98 1.79
C ILE A 38 0.76 -21.65 2.58
N LYS A 39 0.78 -22.98 2.56
CA LYS A 39 1.80 -23.82 3.23
C LYS A 39 2.91 -24.22 2.29
N ASP A 40 2.54 -24.69 1.10
CA ASP A 40 3.46 -25.05 0.03
C ASP A 40 2.72 -25.04 -1.32
N PHE A 41 3.46 -25.05 -2.42
CA PHE A 41 2.92 -25.25 -3.74
C PHE A 41 3.97 -25.86 -4.67
N THR A 42 3.59 -26.75 -5.58
CA THR A 42 4.48 -27.38 -6.57
C THR A 42 4.13 -26.87 -7.96
N LEU A 43 5.16 -26.55 -8.75
CA LEU A 43 4.99 -26.07 -10.12
C LEU A 43 5.14 -27.24 -11.08
N GLY A 44 4.04 -27.71 -11.66
CA GLY A 44 4.03 -28.66 -12.78
C GLY A 44 3.83 -27.99 -14.15
N LYS A 45 3.84 -28.78 -15.22
CA LYS A 45 3.49 -28.33 -16.58
C LYS A 45 1.97 -28.30 -16.73
N ASN A 46 1.36 -27.12 -16.59
CA ASN A 46 -0.09 -26.92 -16.56
C ASN A 46 -0.81 -27.76 -15.47
N ASP A 47 -0.10 -28.15 -14.41
CA ASP A 47 -0.63 -28.88 -13.25
C ASP A 47 0.10 -28.42 -11.98
N HIS A 48 -0.18 -27.18 -11.58
CA HIS A 48 0.32 -26.64 -10.32
C HIS A 48 -0.53 -27.18 -9.17
N GLN A 49 0.11 -27.49 -8.06
CA GLN A 49 -0.56 -27.98 -6.85
C GLN A 49 -0.30 -27.00 -5.72
N ILE A 50 -1.32 -26.62 -4.97
CA ILE A 50 -1.23 -25.65 -3.88
C ILE A 50 -1.78 -26.30 -2.62
N LYS A 51 -1.01 -26.27 -1.55
CA LYS A 51 -1.44 -26.67 -0.21
C LYS A 51 -1.69 -25.43 0.63
N LEU A 52 -2.89 -25.29 1.18
CA LEU A 52 -3.26 -24.19 2.04
C LEU A 52 -3.95 -24.68 3.31
N LEU A 53 -3.85 -23.88 4.37
CA LEU A 53 -4.62 -24.06 5.59
C LEU A 53 -5.79 -23.07 5.59
N LYS A 54 -6.99 -23.56 5.84
CA LYS A 54 -8.19 -22.73 6.06
C LYS A 54 -8.96 -23.31 7.24
N ASN A 55 -9.24 -22.49 8.27
CA ASN A 55 -9.92 -22.93 9.50
C ASN A 55 -9.28 -24.20 10.10
N ASP A 56 -7.95 -24.21 10.21
CA ASP A 56 -7.13 -25.34 10.69
C ASP A 56 -7.26 -26.65 9.89
N GLN A 57 -7.90 -26.62 8.72
CA GLN A 57 -7.99 -27.74 7.80
C GLN A 57 -7.03 -27.54 6.62
N GLU A 58 -6.27 -28.59 6.29
CA GLU A 58 -5.41 -28.60 5.09
C GLU A 58 -6.25 -28.91 3.85
N ILE A 59 -6.14 -28.03 2.86
CA ILE A 59 -6.83 -28.14 1.58
C ILE A 59 -5.78 -28.17 0.48
N SER A 60 -5.97 -29.06 -0.50
CA SER A 60 -5.16 -29.13 -1.71
C SER A 60 -5.95 -28.65 -2.92
N LEU A 61 -5.37 -27.70 -3.66
CA LEU A 61 -5.91 -27.17 -4.91
C LEU A 61 -5.01 -27.53 -6.08
N ARG A 62 -5.59 -27.61 -7.28
CA ARG A 62 -4.85 -27.76 -8.53
C ARG A 62 -5.23 -26.64 -9.50
N SER A 63 -4.25 -26.15 -10.25
CA SER A 63 -4.50 -25.14 -11.29
C SER A 63 -3.57 -25.31 -12.49
N LYS A 64 -4.05 -24.88 -13.66
CA LYS A 64 -3.21 -24.83 -14.88
C LYS A 64 -2.28 -23.63 -14.90
N TRP A 65 -2.72 -22.53 -14.28
CA TRP A 65 -2.00 -21.27 -14.21
C TRP A 65 -1.91 -20.83 -12.75
N LEU A 66 -0.79 -20.23 -12.39
CA LEU A 66 -0.55 -19.67 -11.07
C LEU A 66 0.04 -18.27 -11.21
N ILE A 67 -0.65 -17.29 -10.63
CA ILE A 67 -0.22 -15.88 -10.61
C ILE A 67 0.10 -15.51 -9.16
N ASP A 68 1.30 -15.00 -8.91
CA ASP A 68 1.69 -14.50 -7.60
C ASP A 68 1.35 -13.02 -7.45
N ALA A 69 0.25 -12.74 -6.75
CA ALA A 69 -0.16 -11.40 -6.33
C ALA A 69 0.05 -11.16 -4.83
N SER A 70 0.98 -11.88 -4.19
CA SER A 70 1.19 -11.85 -2.73
C SER A 70 1.99 -10.64 -2.22
N GLY A 71 2.29 -9.67 -3.08
CA GLY A 71 3.00 -8.45 -2.74
C GLY A 71 4.36 -8.72 -2.09
N ARG A 72 4.61 -8.15 -0.91
CA ARG A 72 5.87 -8.30 -0.15
C ARG A 72 6.19 -9.75 0.23
N MET A 73 5.18 -10.62 0.30
CA MET A 73 5.42 -12.04 0.54
C MET A 73 6.14 -12.69 -0.66
N SER A 74 5.86 -12.27 -1.89
CA SER A 74 6.61 -12.69 -3.09
C SER A 74 6.86 -14.22 -3.15
N LEU A 75 5.81 -15.01 -2.95
CA LEU A 75 5.86 -16.46 -2.80
C LEU A 75 6.63 -17.17 -3.93
N LEU A 76 6.32 -16.86 -5.19
CA LEU A 76 6.99 -17.45 -6.35
C LEU A 76 8.44 -17.01 -6.45
N LYS A 77 8.73 -15.72 -6.25
CA LYS A 77 10.10 -15.18 -6.28
C LYS A 77 11.01 -15.93 -5.30
N ARG A 78 10.52 -16.21 -4.08
CA ARG A 78 11.27 -16.98 -3.08
C ARG A 78 11.43 -18.44 -3.47
N LYS A 79 10.34 -19.12 -3.88
CA LYS A 79 10.42 -20.54 -4.25
C LYS A 79 11.37 -20.80 -5.42
N LEU A 80 11.35 -19.92 -6.40
CA LEU A 80 12.19 -19.99 -7.60
C LEU A 80 13.57 -19.35 -7.43
N LYS A 81 13.89 -18.82 -6.23
CA LYS A 81 15.17 -18.14 -5.93
C LYS A 81 15.49 -17.01 -6.92
N LEU A 82 14.48 -16.23 -7.31
CA LEU A 82 14.60 -15.14 -8.28
C LEU A 82 14.94 -13.78 -7.63
N ALA A 83 15.40 -13.80 -6.37
CA ALA A 83 15.76 -12.57 -5.68
C ALA A 83 16.99 -11.92 -6.31
N LYS A 84 16.89 -10.63 -6.57
CA LYS A 84 18.02 -9.77 -6.94
C LYS A 84 18.26 -8.77 -5.80
N PRO A 85 19.51 -8.33 -5.59
CA PRO A 85 19.80 -7.27 -4.63
C PRO A 85 18.95 -6.02 -4.91
N ALA A 86 18.42 -5.42 -3.85
CA ALA A 86 17.88 -4.07 -3.89
C ALA A 86 18.97 -3.15 -3.33
N TYR A 87 19.44 -2.21 -4.13
CA TYR A 87 20.52 -1.28 -3.74
C TYR A 87 20.01 -0.04 -2.99
N HIS A 88 18.69 0.04 -2.80
CA HIS A 88 18.04 1.15 -2.11
C HIS A 88 17.59 0.67 -0.73
N ASP A 89 18.47 0.83 0.26
CA ASP A 89 18.20 0.48 1.64
C ASP A 89 17.47 1.65 2.31
N VAL A 90 16.14 1.64 2.29
CA VAL A 90 15.30 2.66 2.92
C VAL A 90 14.16 2.00 3.66
N ASN A 91 13.82 2.58 4.81
CA ASN A 91 12.78 2.05 5.69
C ASN A 91 11.68 3.10 5.87
N ALA A 92 10.47 2.63 6.14
CA ALA A 92 9.33 3.50 6.34
C ALA A 92 8.56 3.14 7.61
N SER A 93 8.16 4.16 8.37
CA SER A 93 7.23 4.04 9.49
C SER A 93 6.05 4.97 9.25
N TRP A 94 4.83 4.51 9.54
CA TRP A 94 3.63 5.26 9.21
C TRP A 94 2.45 4.88 10.10
N PHE A 95 1.49 5.80 10.15
CA PHE A 95 0.24 5.64 10.89
C PHE A 95 -0.87 6.47 10.24
N ARG A 96 -2.09 6.35 10.78
CA ARG A 96 -3.24 7.18 10.40
C ARG A 96 -3.71 7.96 11.61
N ILE A 97 -4.01 9.24 11.40
CA ILE A 97 -4.66 10.09 12.41
C ILE A 97 -6.04 10.45 11.88
N ASN A 98 -7.06 10.37 12.73
CA ASN A 98 -8.40 10.85 12.41
C ASN A 98 -8.49 12.38 12.52
N HIS A 99 -7.70 13.08 11.71
CA HIS A 99 -7.64 14.53 11.66
C HIS A 99 -7.22 14.99 10.26
N GLN A 100 -7.67 16.17 9.86
CA GLN A 100 -7.28 16.81 8.61
C GLN A 100 -6.09 17.72 8.86
N PHE A 101 -5.02 17.56 8.09
CA PHE A 101 -3.85 18.44 8.15
C PHE A 101 -3.86 19.41 6.98
N LYS A 102 -4.06 20.70 7.28
CA LYS A 102 -3.98 21.79 6.30
C LYS A 102 -2.57 22.37 6.29
N VAL A 103 -1.72 21.84 5.40
CA VAL A 103 -0.32 22.29 5.26
C VAL A 103 -0.24 23.78 4.93
N ASP A 104 -1.27 24.31 4.24
CA ASP A 104 -1.40 25.74 3.95
C ASP A 104 -1.38 26.63 5.22
N ASP A 105 -1.82 26.10 6.37
CA ASP A 105 -1.89 26.85 7.63
C ASP A 105 -0.55 26.88 8.40
N TRP A 106 0.49 26.20 7.90
CA TRP A 106 1.76 26.04 8.61
C TRP A 106 2.78 27.16 8.36
N ALA A 107 2.54 28.02 7.37
CA ALA A 107 3.40 29.15 7.06
C ALA A 107 2.56 30.36 6.66
N SER A 108 2.89 31.53 7.22
CA SER A 108 2.23 32.80 6.90
C SER A 108 2.94 33.61 5.79
N ASP A 109 4.01 33.07 5.20
CA ASP A 109 4.78 33.74 4.14
C ASP A 109 3.95 33.85 2.85
N GLN A 110 3.66 35.07 2.42
CA GLN A 110 2.82 35.32 1.23
C GLN A 110 3.46 34.76 -0.04
N GLY A 111 4.78 34.90 -0.18
CA GLY A 111 5.52 34.38 -1.33
C GLY A 111 5.48 32.85 -1.42
N TRP A 112 5.31 32.14 -0.31
CA TRP A 112 5.06 30.71 -0.27
C TRP A 112 3.60 30.38 -0.60
N GLN A 113 2.65 31.11 -0.01
CA GLN A 113 1.21 30.92 -0.25
C GLN A 113 0.89 31.00 -1.74
N ASP A 114 1.39 32.05 -2.41
CA ASP A 114 1.09 32.38 -3.81
C ASP A 114 1.58 31.33 -4.82
N ARG A 115 2.50 30.43 -4.44
CA ARG A 115 3.06 29.39 -5.33
C ARG A 115 2.02 28.37 -5.79
N VAL A 116 0.96 28.16 -5.01
CA VAL A 116 -0.08 27.17 -5.32
C VAL A 116 -1.45 27.77 -5.05
N GLN A 117 -2.27 27.83 -6.09
CA GLN A 117 -3.60 28.45 -6.07
C GLN A 117 -4.72 27.48 -5.61
N LYS A 118 -4.39 26.21 -5.39
CA LYS A 118 -5.32 25.17 -4.89
C LYS A 118 -4.92 24.75 -3.48
N PRO A 119 -5.85 24.31 -2.62
CA PRO A 119 -5.51 23.84 -1.28
C PRO A 119 -4.50 22.68 -1.35
N ARG A 120 -3.31 22.86 -0.77
CA ARG A 120 -2.25 21.85 -0.78
C ARG A 120 -2.68 20.59 -0.06
N TRP A 121 -3.53 20.71 0.96
CA TRP A 121 -4.02 19.57 1.72
C TRP A 121 -4.81 18.54 0.89
N LEU A 122 -5.33 18.92 -0.29
CA LEU A 122 -5.99 17.98 -1.23
C LEU A 122 -5.00 17.12 -2.04
N SER A 123 -3.70 17.36 -1.89
CA SER A 123 -2.62 16.67 -2.60
C SER A 123 -1.87 15.69 -1.71
N THR A 124 -1.06 14.82 -2.32
CA THR A 124 0.01 14.11 -1.59
C THR A 124 1.12 15.11 -1.30
N ASN A 125 1.24 15.54 -0.05
CA ASN A 125 2.30 16.46 0.36
C ASN A 125 3.54 15.67 0.76
N HIS A 126 4.71 16.15 0.33
CA HIS A 126 6.02 15.59 0.66
C HIS A 126 6.86 16.66 1.35
N LEU A 127 7.28 16.41 2.59
CA LEU A 127 8.24 17.25 3.29
C LEU A 127 9.60 16.59 3.15
N LEU A 128 10.54 17.29 2.50
CA LEU A 128 11.86 16.74 2.17
C LEU A 128 12.91 17.23 3.17
N GLY A 129 13.78 16.33 3.59
CA GLY A 129 14.96 16.64 4.40
C GLY A 129 16.17 15.83 3.94
N LYS A 130 17.33 16.05 4.57
CA LYS A 130 18.53 15.27 4.26
C LYS A 130 18.34 13.84 4.74
N GLY A 131 18.31 12.88 3.82
CA GLY A 131 18.20 11.45 4.11
C GLY A 131 16.81 10.98 4.55
N TYR A 132 15.77 11.82 4.42
CA TYR A 132 14.40 11.43 4.70
C TYR A 132 13.38 12.26 3.95
N TRP A 133 12.15 11.73 3.87
CA TRP A 133 10.97 12.51 3.52
C TRP A 133 9.74 12.02 4.27
N VAL A 134 8.79 12.93 4.48
CA VAL A 134 7.50 12.65 5.13
C VAL A 134 6.38 12.82 4.13
N TRP A 135 5.47 11.85 4.03
CA TRP A 135 4.21 12.01 3.30
C TRP A 135 3.07 12.46 4.22
N ILE A 136 2.18 13.28 3.69
CA ILE A 136 0.89 13.62 4.29
C ILE A 136 -0.18 13.46 3.21
N ILE A 137 -1.07 12.48 3.42
CA ILE A 137 -2.07 12.09 2.43
C ILE A 137 -3.46 12.09 3.08
N PRO A 138 -4.39 12.97 2.67
CA PRO A 138 -5.78 12.87 3.12
C PRO A 138 -6.43 11.60 2.55
N LEU A 139 -7.25 10.93 3.35
CA LEU A 139 -8.02 9.76 2.92
C LEU A 139 -9.51 10.10 2.86
N ALA A 140 -10.23 9.41 1.98
CA ALA A 140 -11.68 9.56 1.84
C ALA A 140 -12.49 9.15 3.09
N SER A 141 -11.84 8.56 4.10
CA SER A 141 -12.41 8.31 5.43
C SER A 141 -12.38 9.53 6.36
N GLY A 142 -11.74 10.63 5.96
CA GLY A 142 -11.49 11.79 6.81
C GLY A 142 -10.19 11.70 7.62
N ALA A 143 -9.61 10.50 7.74
CA ALA A 143 -8.29 10.31 8.30
C ALA A 143 -7.19 10.82 7.37
N THR A 144 -6.02 11.10 7.92
CA THR A 144 -4.81 11.44 7.19
C THR A 144 -3.75 10.36 7.44
N SER A 145 -3.18 9.83 6.35
CA SER A 145 -2.01 8.95 6.39
C SER A 145 -0.75 9.79 6.48
N ILE A 146 0.07 9.52 7.49
CA ILE A 146 1.37 10.16 7.69
C ILE A 146 2.42 9.07 7.80
N GLY A 147 3.53 9.25 7.11
CA GLY A 147 4.65 8.34 7.24
C GLY A 147 5.96 9.01 6.86
N ILE A 148 7.03 8.52 7.45
CA ILE A 148 8.40 8.91 7.15
C ILE A 148 9.06 7.77 6.39
N VAL A 149 9.81 8.12 5.35
CA VAL A 149 10.78 7.25 4.70
C VAL A 149 12.15 7.83 4.97
N ALA A 150 13.06 7.01 5.46
CA ALA A 150 14.43 7.43 5.77
C ALA A 150 15.44 6.40 5.27
N ASP A 151 16.64 6.89 5.00
CA ASP A 151 17.84 6.07 4.90
C ASP A 151 18.03 5.26 6.21
N PRO A 152 18.80 4.16 6.20
CA PRO A 152 19.18 3.46 7.41
C PRO A 152 19.93 4.45 8.31
N PRO A 153 19.97 4.25 9.65
CA PRO A 153 20.36 5.30 10.58
C PRO A 153 21.68 5.95 10.17
N PRO A 154 21.77 7.30 10.12
CA PRO A 154 23.06 7.96 10.08
C PRO A 154 23.85 7.55 11.34
N PRO A 155 25.19 7.55 11.32
CA PRO A 155 26.06 7.09 12.42
C PRO A 155 25.90 7.83 13.77
N HIS A 156 24.87 8.67 13.94
CA HIS A 156 24.59 9.47 15.14
C HIS A 156 23.18 9.26 15.70
N ALA A 157 22.48 8.18 15.34
CA ALA A 157 21.32 7.74 16.10
C ALA A 157 21.78 7.05 17.40
N GLU A 158 22.43 7.82 18.28
CA GLU A 158 22.54 7.48 19.69
C GLU A 158 21.21 7.85 20.35
N ILE A 159 20.59 6.86 21.01
CA ILE A 159 19.47 7.03 21.94
C ILE A 159 20.07 7.31 23.31
#